data_AF-A0AAU9WHI6-F1
#
_entry.id   AF-A0AAU9WHI6-F1
#
_cell.length_a   1.000
_cell.length_b   1.000
_cell.length_c   1.000
_cell.angle_alpha   90.00
_cell.angle_beta   90.00
_cell.angle_gamma   90.00
#
_symmetry.space_group_name_H-M   'P 1'
#
loop_
_entity.id
_entity.type
_entity.pdbx_description
1 polymer ?
#
loop_
_entity_poly.entity_id
_entity_poly.type
_entity_poly.pdbx_seq_one_letter_code
_entity_poly.pdbx_strand_id
1 'polypeptide(L)'
;MCKAWLISCFIVVQVISTEGIKLHLKSNKDRVQINETTHFEFTVTESGKASSNVTIVVIINNTKPEIIKVPKKVRVHSLDKKHSVAIKGIGIGKATILCHVQNETNRDSHFSLDMRVVHSMPLYIINQVIGWLYFVAWSISFYPQAFLNWKRKSVIGLNFDFLAYNLTGFVAYGLFNIGMFWVHEVQREYFAKHPGGVNPVQPNDVFFTLHAILLTTITIFQCFCYERGNQKVSLLSKILLSGTWLFAAVALVVTICHKITWLTYLYYFSYIKIGVTLIKYIPQAWMNYRRQSTVGWSIGNILLDFTGGSLSILQMFLLAYNNDDWKSIFGDFTKFGLGAISILFDVFFMVQHYCLYGSKHQRYEVIVESRDPKEHSDKALNSYGAVHP
;
A
#
# COMPACT_ATOMS: atom_id res chain seq x y z
N MET A 1 -5.06 5.45 43.98
CA MET A 1 -3.85 6.00 44.63
C MET A 1 -2.72 5.01 44.36
N CYS A 2 -1.89 5.21 43.34
CA CYS A 2 -0.79 6.18 43.20
C CYS A 2 0.55 5.56 43.63
N LYS A 3 1.54 5.76 42.74
CA LYS A 3 3.00 5.59 42.86
C LYS A 3 3.53 4.20 42.51
N ALA A 4 3.92 4.00 41.25
CA ALA A 4 5.21 4.41 40.67
C ALA A 4 6.35 3.46 41.09
N TRP A 5 6.63 2.50 40.21
CA TRP A 5 7.95 1.89 40.06
C TRP A 5 8.31 1.89 38.57
N LEU A 6 8.63 3.10 38.09
CA LEU A 6 9.55 3.33 36.98
C LEU A 6 10.96 3.20 37.58
N ILE A 7 11.54 1.99 37.54
CA ILE A 7 12.99 1.81 37.63
C ILE A 7 13.37 0.78 36.56
N SER A 8 13.85 1.33 35.44
CA SER A 8 14.94 0.79 34.63
C SER A 8 15.26 -0.69 34.77
N CYS A 9 14.52 -1.55 34.06
CA CYS A 9 15.19 -2.67 33.41
C CYS A 9 15.91 -2.11 32.19
N PHE A 10 17.06 -1.46 32.45
CA PHE A 10 18.17 -1.50 31.53
C PHE A 10 18.45 -2.99 31.30
N ILE A 11 17.90 -3.54 30.23
CA ILE A 11 18.46 -4.75 29.64
C ILE A 11 19.81 -4.29 29.11
N VAL A 12 20.80 -4.29 30.00
CA VAL A 12 22.18 -4.54 29.62
C VAL A 12 22.11 -5.92 29.00
N VAL A 13 21.82 -5.96 27.70
CA VAL A 13 22.28 -7.06 26.85
C VAL A 13 23.78 -6.95 27.00
N GLN A 14 24.33 -7.65 27.99
CA GLN A 14 25.67 -8.16 27.91
C GLN A 14 25.63 -8.98 26.63
N VAL A 15 25.98 -8.33 25.52
CA VAL A 15 26.44 -9.01 24.33
C VAL A 15 27.57 -9.85 24.89
N ILE A 16 27.29 -11.13 25.08
CA ILE A 16 28.34 -12.12 25.25
C ILE A 16 29.14 -11.96 23.97
N SER A 17 30.25 -11.22 24.08
CA SER A 17 31.16 -11.05 22.98
C SER A 17 31.76 -12.42 22.78
N THR A 18 31.16 -13.22 21.90
CA THR A 18 31.80 -14.44 21.44
C THR A 18 33.12 -14.00 20.84
N GLU A 19 34.22 -14.38 21.47
CA GLU A 19 35.55 -14.27 20.88
C GLU A 19 35.50 -14.92 19.49
N GLY A 20 35.95 -14.21 18.47
CA GLY A 20 35.85 -14.70 17.10
C GLY A 20 35.83 -13.62 16.02
N ILE A 21 35.85 -14.09 14.77
CA ILE A 21 35.88 -13.25 13.57
C ILE A 21 34.44 -12.84 13.21
N LYS A 22 34.21 -11.53 13.10
CA LYS A 22 32.94 -10.95 12.66
C LYS A 22 33.06 -10.39 11.25
N LEU A 23 32.04 -10.62 10.43
CA LEU A 23 31.91 -10.03 9.10
C LEU A 23 30.89 -8.89 9.13
N HIS A 24 31.38 -7.67 8.91
CA HIS A 24 30.54 -6.49 8.78
C HIS A 24 30.34 -6.13 7.31
N LEU A 25 29.10 -6.19 6.83
CA LEU A 25 28.76 -5.78 5.48
C LEU A 25 28.40 -4.29 5.47
N LYS A 26 28.99 -3.54 4.53
CA LYS A 26 28.52 -2.20 4.16
C LYS A 26 28.19 -2.18 2.68
N SER A 27 27.04 -2.75 2.32
CA SER A 27 26.53 -2.62 0.97
C SER A 27 25.63 -1.40 0.85
N ASN A 28 25.99 -0.47 -0.02
CA ASN A 28 25.15 0.67 -0.40
C ASN A 28 24.24 0.35 -1.61
N LYS A 29 24.37 -0.84 -2.22
CA LYS A 29 23.64 -1.21 -3.44
C LYS A 29 23.05 -2.61 -3.31
N ASP A 30 21.73 -2.71 -3.45
CA ASP A 30 20.96 -3.95 -3.47
C ASP A 30 20.61 -4.40 -4.90
N ARG A 31 21.00 -3.61 -5.92
CA ARG A 31 20.68 -3.80 -7.33
C ARG A 31 21.88 -3.58 -8.24
N VAL A 32 21.90 -4.31 -9.35
CA VAL A 32 22.90 -4.18 -10.42
C VAL A 32 22.19 -4.23 -11.78
N GLN A 33 22.66 -3.46 -12.75
CA GLN A 33 22.16 -3.57 -14.12
C GLN A 33 22.75 -4.80 -14.80
N ILE A 34 22.00 -5.44 -15.69
CA ILE A 34 22.51 -6.54 -16.50
C ILE A 34 23.79 -6.11 -17.26
N ASN A 35 24.78 -7.00 -17.31
CA ASN A 35 26.12 -6.79 -17.89
C ASN A 35 27.01 -5.75 -17.19
N GLU A 36 26.51 -5.02 -16.19
CA GLU A 36 27.34 -4.14 -15.37
C GLU A 36 28.04 -4.90 -14.25
N THR A 37 29.19 -4.36 -13.84
CA THR A 37 29.93 -4.82 -12.67
C THR A 37 29.83 -3.78 -11.57
N THR A 38 29.32 -4.18 -10.42
CA THR A 38 29.28 -3.36 -9.21
C THR A 38 30.16 -3.97 -8.14
N HIS A 39 30.42 -3.18 -7.10
CA HIS A 39 31.25 -3.62 -5.99
C HIS A 39 30.44 -3.51 -4.70
N PHE A 40 30.55 -4.52 -3.85
CA PHE A 40 30.14 -4.42 -2.45
C PHE A 40 31.37 -4.41 -1.55
N GLU A 41 31.25 -3.67 -0.45
CA GLU A 41 32.30 -3.56 0.56
C GLU A 41 31.93 -4.38 1.78
N PHE A 42 32.89 -5.13 2.29
CA PHE A 42 32.79 -5.80 3.58
C PHE A 42 34.06 -5.56 4.39
N THR A 43 33.92 -5.58 5.72
CA THR A 43 35.01 -5.45 6.68
C THR A 43 35.03 -6.71 7.53
N VAL A 44 36.22 -7.24 7.79
CA VAL A 44 36.42 -8.35 8.73
C VAL A 44 37.04 -7.78 9.99
N THR A 45 36.40 -8.01 11.13
CA THR A 45 36.89 -7.53 12.44
C THR A 45 37.06 -8.73 13.36
N GLU A 46 38.13 -8.77 14.15
CA GLU A 46 38.37 -9.83 15.14
C GLU A 46 38.06 -9.30 16.54
N SER A 47 37.23 -10.01 17.30
CA SER A 47 37.00 -9.70 18.71
C SER A 47 37.90 -10.59 19.57
N GLY A 48 39.02 -10.04 20.06
CA GLY A 48 40.02 -10.78 20.85
C GLY A 48 41.47 -10.31 20.60
N LYS A 49 42.46 -11.01 21.16
CA LYS A 49 43.90 -10.71 20.93
C LYS A 49 44.22 -10.87 19.44
N ALA A 50 44.57 -9.75 18.80
CA ALA A 50 44.92 -9.67 17.38
C ALA A 50 46.07 -10.62 17.03
N SER A 51 45.77 -11.68 16.27
CA SER A 51 46.81 -12.54 15.72
C SER A 51 47.34 -11.89 14.44
N SER A 52 48.43 -11.13 14.57
CA SER A 52 49.10 -10.48 13.45
C SER A 52 49.64 -11.55 12.48
N ASN A 53 49.06 -11.57 11.26
CA ASN A 53 49.38 -12.40 10.08
C ASN A 53 48.49 -13.61 9.76
N VAL A 54 47.24 -13.66 10.24
CA VAL A 54 46.27 -14.66 9.74
C VAL A 54 45.64 -14.19 8.42
N THR A 55 45.83 -14.95 7.33
CA THR A 55 45.07 -14.74 6.08
C THR A 55 43.71 -15.40 6.23
N ILE A 56 42.66 -14.59 6.30
CA ILE A 56 41.28 -15.08 6.42
C ILE A 56 40.71 -15.30 5.02
N VAL A 57 40.09 -16.46 4.80
CA VAL A 57 39.41 -16.75 3.52
C VAL A 57 37.91 -16.63 3.72
N VAL A 58 37.28 -15.72 2.99
CA VAL A 58 35.83 -15.60 2.93
C VAL A 58 35.32 -16.38 1.73
N ILE A 59 34.49 -17.39 1.97
CA ILE A 59 33.81 -18.18 0.94
C ILE A 59 32.52 -17.47 0.59
N ILE A 60 32.28 -17.32 -0.71
CA ILE A 60 31.10 -16.64 -1.26
C ILE A 60 30.33 -17.66 -2.10
N ASN A 61 29.15 -18.02 -1.63
CA ASN A 61 28.21 -18.89 -2.31
C ASN A 61 27.08 -18.05 -2.90
N ASN A 62 26.77 -18.29 -4.17
CA ASN A 62 25.61 -17.70 -4.82
C ASN A 62 24.53 -18.76 -5.01
N THR A 63 23.32 -18.46 -4.54
CA THR A 63 22.13 -19.30 -4.74
C THR A 63 21.74 -19.47 -6.21
N LYS A 64 22.04 -18.48 -7.08
CA LYS A 64 21.71 -18.47 -8.51
C LYS A 64 22.87 -17.92 -9.37
N PRO A 65 23.89 -18.74 -9.66
CA PRO A 65 25.07 -18.35 -10.44
C PRO A 65 24.77 -17.83 -11.86
N GLU A 66 23.64 -18.24 -12.43
CA GLU A 66 23.13 -17.82 -13.73
C GLU A 66 22.66 -16.35 -13.74
N ILE A 67 22.28 -15.81 -12.57
CA ILE A 67 21.84 -14.43 -12.41
C ILE A 67 23.03 -13.53 -12.08
N ILE A 68 23.90 -13.95 -11.15
CA ILE A 68 25.01 -13.14 -10.64
C ILE A 68 26.34 -13.89 -10.67
N LYS A 69 27.38 -13.26 -11.23
CA LYS A 69 28.77 -13.71 -11.09
C LYS A 69 29.43 -13.05 -9.90
N VAL A 70 29.96 -13.86 -9.00
CA VAL A 70 30.81 -13.44 -7.88
C VAL A 70 32.02 -14.37 -7.74
N PRO A 71 33.16 -13.89 -7.23
CA PRO A 71 34.30 -14.75 -6.93
C PRO A 71 33.94 -15.70 -5.80
N LYS A 72 34.29 -17.00 -5.93
CA LYS A 72 33.96 -18.03 -4.93
C LYS A 72 34.69 -17.87 -3.60
N LYS A 73 35.86 -17.21 -3.62
CA LYS A 73 36.73 -17.02 -2.45
C LYS A 73 37.40 -15.66 -2.53
N VAL A 74 37.49 -14.97 -1.39
CA VAL A 74 38.23 -13.71 -1.24
C VAL A 74 39.20 -13.86 -0.08
N ARG A 75 40.47 -13.53 -0.32
CA ARG A 75 41.53 -13.57 0.70
C ARG A 75 41.64 -12.20 1.34
N VAL A 76 41.55 -12.16 2.67
CA VAL A 76 41.62 -10.96 3.49
C VAL A 76 42.94 -10.96 4.23
N HIS A 77 43.78 -10.00 3.90
CA HIS A 77 45.13 -9.84 4.48
C HIS A 77 45.20 -8.74 5.55
N SER A 78 44.19 -7.86 5.63
CA SER A 78 44.14 -6.78 6.62
C SER A 78 42.77 -6.76 7.27
N LEU A 79 42.75 -7.03 8.57
CA LEU A 79 41.60 -6.82 9.43
C LEU A 79 41.27 -5.33 9.53
N ASP A 80 40.01 -5.01 9.82
CA ASP A 80 39.45 -3.67 10.00
C ASP A 80 39.54 -2.72 8.79
N LYS A 81 40.07 -3.20 7.65
CA LYS A 81 40.03 -2.51 6.36
C LYS A 81 38.85 -2.99 5.52
N LYS A 82 38.37 -2.08 4.67
CA LYS A 82 37.33 -2.37 3.69
C LYS A 82 37.90 -3.22 2.54
N HIS A 83 37.22 -4.32 2.25
CA HIS A 83 37.50 -5.19 1.10
C HIS A 83 36.37 -5.08 0.10
N SER A 84 36.73 -4.86 -1.17
CA SER A 84 35.77 -4.67 -2.26
C SER A 84 35.69 -5.93 -3.12
N VAL A 85 34.47 -6.39 -3.40
CA VAL A 85 34.22 -7.58 -4.21
C VAL A 85 33.41 -7.20 -5.43
N ALA A 86 33.94 -7.55 -6.61
CA ALA A 86 33.25 -7.37 -7.87
C ALA A 86 32.09 -8.36 -8.02
N ILE A 87 30.93 -7.84 -8.39
CA ILE A 87 29.72 -8.57 -8.70
C ILE A 87 29.33 -8.19 -10.12
N LYS A 88 29.09 -9.18 -10.98
CA LYS A 88 28.59 -8.94 -12.33
C LYS A 88 27.18 -9.48 -12.49
N GLY A 89 26.23 -8.65 -12.92
CA GLY A 89 24.90 -9.11 -13.32
C GLY A 89 24.97 -9.83 -14.66
N ILE A 90 24.58 -11.10 -14.73
CA ILE A 90 24.55 -11.91 -15.96
C ILE A 90 23.13 -12.12 -16.44
N GLY A 91 22.23 -12.51 -15.53
CA GLY A 91 20.83 -12.81 -15.82
C GLY A 91 19.92 -11.99 -14.93
N ILE A 92 18.67 -11.81 -15.33
CA ILE A 92 17.71 -10.95 -14.64
C ILE A 92 17.05 -11.74 -13.50
N GLY A 93 16.81 -11.05 -12.39
CA GLY A 93 16.10 -11.63 -11.24
C GLY A 93 16.85 -11.45 -9.92
N LYS A 94 16.40 -12.18 -8.90
CA LYS A 94 16.93 -12.10 -7.52
C LYS A 94 17.85 -13.29 -7.24
N ALA A 95 19.04 -12.99 -6.72
CA ALA A 95 19.99 -13.96 -6.22
C ALA A 95 20.51 -13.55 -4.84
N THR A 96 20.62 -14.51 -3.93
CA THR A 96 21.20 -14.31 -2.60
C THR A 96 22.66 -14.76 -2.61
N ILE A 97 23.54 -13.86 -2.19
CA ILE A 97 24.97 -14.10 -1.98
C ILE A 97 25.17 -14.39 -0.50
N LEU A 98 25.61 -15.61 -0.18
CA LEU A 98 25.92 -16.09 1.16
C LEU A 98 27.43 -16.11 1.34
N CYS A 99 27.92 -15.29 2.25
CA CYS A 99 29.34 -15.21 2.57
C CYS A 99 29.59 -15.79 3.95
N HIS A 100 30.65 -16.56 4.09
CA HIS A 100 31.07 -17.08 5.38
C HIS A 100 32.59 -17.17 5.49
N VAL A 101 33.11 -17.01 6.70
CA VAL A 101 34.53 -17.25 6.97
C VAL A 101 34.83 -18.74 6.94
N GLN A 102 35.87 -19.14 6.21
CA GLN A 102 36.30 -20.52 6.16
C GLN A 102 36.77 -20.99 7.54
N ASN A 103 36.32 -22.19 7.96
CA ASN A 103 36.62 -22.84 9.24
C ASN A 103 36.08 -22.14 10.50
N GLU A 104 35.19 -21.15 10.35
CA GLU A 104 34.49 -20.52 11.47
C GLU A 104 33.03 -20.98 11.48
N THR A 105 32.51 -21.30 12.66
CA THR A 105 31.11 -21.77 12.84
C THR A 105 30.24 -20.78 13.59
N ASN A 106 30.81 -19.65 14.03
CA ASN A 106 30.09 -18.63 14.74
C ASN A 106 29.05 -17.95 13.84
N ARG A 107 27.84 -17.71 14.33
CA ARG A 107 26.76 -17.12 13.53
C ARG A 107 27.13 -15.72 13.00
N ASP A 108 27.99 -15.00 13.71
CA ASP A 108 28.51 -13.68 13.34
C ASP A 108 29.55 -13.71 12.22
N SER A 109 30.00 -14.90 11.80
CA SER A 109 30.91 -15.10 10.67
C SER A 109 30.18 -15.43 9.36
N HIS A 110 28.84 -15.27 9.33
CA HIS A 110 28.01 -15.46 8.14
C HIS A 110 27.24 -14.17 7.81
N PHE A 111 27.13 -13.83 6.53
CA PHE A 111 26.18 -12.83 6.07
C PHE A 111 25.50 -13.21 4.76
N SER A 112 24.29 -12.73 4.58
CA SER A 112 23.52 -12.87 3.33
C SER A 112 23.27 -11.49 2.73
N LEU A 113 23.59 -11.33 1.46
CA LEU A 113 23.25 -10.16 0.67
C LEU A 113 22.29 -10.57 -0.44
N ASP A 114 21.05 -10.07 -0.38
CA ASP A 114 20.09 -10.20 -1.46
C ASP A 114 20.41 -9.17 -2.54
N MET A 115 20.66 -9.63 -3.74
CA MET A 115 20.92 -8.78 -4.90
C MET A 115 19.92 -9.04 -6.01
N ARG A 116 19.53 -7.96 -6.66
CA ARG A 116 18.64 -8.04 -7.81
C ARG A 116 19.29 -7.47 -9.06
N VAL A 117 19.28 -8.25 -10.14
CA VAL A 117 19.73 -7.81 -11.46
C VAL A 117 18.52 -7.31 -12.23
N VAL A 118 18.61 -6.09 -12.77
CA VAL A 118 17.55 -5.43 -13.52
C VAL A 118 18.01 -5.07 -14.94
N HIS A 119 17.08 -4.87 -15.87
CA HIS A 119 17.43 -4.42 -17.22
C HIS A 119 18.09 -3.03 -17.24
N SER A 120 17.56 -2.08 -16.47
CA SER A 120 17.96 -0.67 -16.50
C SER A 120 17.82 0.01 -15.14
N MET A 121 18.91 0.64 -14.68
CA MET A 121 18.89 1.46 -13.47
C MET A 121 18.16 2.81 -13.63
N PRO A 122 18.30 3.53 -14.76
CA PRO A 122 17.43 4.68 -15.04
C PRO A 122 15.95 4.32 -14.98
N LEU A 123 15.54 3.17 -15.53
CA LEU A 123 14.16 2.72 -15.49
C LEU A 123 13.69 2.42 -14.06
N TYR A 124 14.57 1.87 -13.22
CA TYR A 124 14.29 1.70 -11.79
C TYR A 124 14.03 3.04 -11.10
N ILE A 125 14.82 4.08 -11.37
CA ILE A 125 14.62 5.42 -10.79
C ILE A 125 13.29 6.01 -11.28
N ILE A 126 13.01 5.96 -12.59
CA ILE A 126 11.74 6.41 -13.17
C ILE A 126 10.56 5.71 -12.49
N ASN A 127 10.65 4.39 -12.29
CA ASN A 127 9.63 3.61 -11.62
C ASN A 127 9.38 4.06 -10.17
N GLN A 128 10.44 4.46 -9.43
CA GLN A 128 10.30 5.01 -8.08
C GLN A 128 9.66 6.40 -8.08
N VAL A 129 10.00 7.26 -9.05
CA VAL A 129 9.39 8.59 -9.20
C VAL A 129 7.90 8.45 -9.51
N ILE A 130 7.52 7.59 -10.47
CA ILE A 130 6.11 7.27 -10.76
C ILE A 130 5.42 6.73 -9.50
N GLY A 131 6.11 5.87 -8.73
CA GLY A 131 5.81 5.46 -7.37
C GLY A 131 5.23 6.57 -6.50
N TRP A 132 6.03 7.60 -6.28
CA TRP A 132 5.66 8.75 -5.46
C TRP A 132 4.58 9.61 -6.10
N LEU A 133 4.58 9.75 -7.43
CA LEU A 133 3.58 10.57 -8.13
C LEU A 133 2.17 10.01 -7.96
N TYR A 134 1.94 8.70 -8.13
CA TYR A 134 0.60 8.17 -7.90
C TYR A 134 0.20 8.21 -6.43
N PHE A 135 1.15 7.99 -5.51
CA PHE A 135 0.88 8.10 -4.07
C PHE A 135 0.39 9.52 -3.72
N VAL A 136 1.07 10.54 -4.26
CA VAL A 136 0.67 11.94 -4.09
C VAL A 136 -0.68 12.21 -4.75
N ALA A 137 -0.90 11.74 -5.99
CA ALA A 137 -2.17 11.93 -6.70
C ALA A 137 -3.36 11.34 -5.92
N TRP A 138 -3.25 10.09 -5.46
CA TRP A 138 -4.27 9.46 -4.64
C TRP A 138 -4.43 10.11 -3.27
N SER A 139 -3.36 10.60 -2.65
CA SER A 139 -3.48 11.29 -1.35
C SER A 139 -4.20 12.64 -1.50
N ILE A 140 -3.91 13.39 -2.55
CA ILE A 140 -4.54 14.70 -2.80
C ILE A 140 -6.00 14.53 -3.24
N SER A 141 -6.39 13.42 -3.89
CA SER A 141 -7.75 13.20 -4.41
C SER A 141 -8.86 13.31 -3.35
N PHE A 142 -8.54 13.02 -2.08
CA PHE A 142 -9.49 13.14 -0.96
C PHE A 142 -9.87 14.59 -0.62
N TYR A 143 -8.98 15.55 -0.85
CA TYR A 143 -9.16 16.93 -0.43
C TYR A 143 -10.23 17.70 -1.21
N PRO A 144 -10.32 17.59 -2.56
CA PRO A 144 -11.35 18.26 -3.34
C PRO A 144 -12.78 18.06 -2.82
N GLN A 145 -13.16 16.84 -2.40
CA GLN A 145 -14.51 16.59 -1.88
C GLN A 145 -14.70 17.25 -0.50
N ALA A 146 -13.73 17.10 0.42
CA ALA A 146 -13.80 17.72 1.74
C ALA A 146 -13.86 19.26 1.64
N PHE A 147 -13.09 19.85 0.73
CA PHE A 147 -13.11 21.28 0.45
C PHE A 147 -14.44 21.73 -0.17
N LEU A 148 -14.97 20.97 -1.14
CA LEU A 148 -16.26 21.27 -1.79
C LEU A 148 -17.40 21.29 -0.77
N ASN A 149 -17.45 20.31 0.12
CA ASN A 149 -18.41 20.23 1.21
C ASN A 149 -18.27 21.45 2.16
N TRP A 150 -17.04 21.81 2.54
CA TRP A 150 -16.78 22.96 3.41
C TRP A 150 -17.16 24.29 2.77
N LYS A 151 -16.88 24.48 1.47
CA LYS A 151 -17.23 25.69 0.71
C LYS A 151 -18.73 25.84 0.52
N ARG A 152 -19.43 24.75 0.22
CA ARG A 152 -20.90 24.75 -0.01
C ARG A 152 -21.71 24.70 1.28
N LYS A 153 -21.09 24.34 2.41
CA LYS A 153 -21.78 24.00 3.66
C LYS A 153 -22.91 22.98 3.47
N SER A 154 -22.73 22.11 2.48
CA SER A 154 -23.71 21.11 2.05
C SER A 154 -22.98 19.90 1.51
N VAL A 155 -23.45 18.72 1.90
CA VAL A 155 -23.00 17.42 1.37
C VAL A 155 -23.95 16.87 0.31
N ILE A 156 -24.98 17.64 -0.10
CA ILE A 156 -25.87 17.16 -1.16
C ILE A 156 -25.10 16.99 -2.46
N GLY A 157 -25.21 15.77 -2.99
CA GLY A 157 -24.49 15.27 -4.16
C GLY A 157 -23.38 14.27 -3.85
N LEU A 158 -23.08 14.05 -2.56
CA LEU A 158 -22.22 12.96 -2.08
C LEU A 158 -23.09 11.80 -1.57
N ASN A 159 -22.99 10.62 -2.18
CA ASN A 159 -23.76 9.46 -1.75
C ASN A 159 -23.17 8.85 -0.45
N PHE A 160 -24.02 8.65 0.55
CA PHE A 160 -23.58 8.13 1.86
C PHE A 160 -23.17 6.67 1.82
N ASP A 161 -23.71 5.87 0.89
CA ASP A 161 -23.27 4.50 0.65
C ASP A 161 -21.83 4.48 0.12
N PHE A 162 -21.52 5.32 -0.86
CA PHE A 162 -20.14 5.47 -1.37
C PHE A 162 -19.18 5.79 -0.22
N LEU A 163 -19.57 6.68 0.69
CA LEU A 163 -18.74 7.08 1.82
C LEU A 163 -18.56 5.95 2.85
N ALA A 164 -19.64 5.24 3.18
CA ALA A 164 -19.62 4.10 4.12
C ALA A 164 -18.79 2.93 3.57
N TYR A 165 -18.91 2.63 2.28
CA TYR A 165 -18.08 1.65 1.60
C TYR A 165 -16.60 2.07 1.61
N ASN A 166 -16.29 3.32 1.25
CA ASN A 166 -14.90 3.79 1.29
C ASN A 166 -14.27 3.65 2.67
N LEU A 167 -14.97 4.08 3.73
CA LEU A 167 -14.43 3.94 5.09
C LEU A 167 -14.14 2.47 5.41
N THR A 168 -15.08 1.56 5.16
CA THR A 168 -14.89 0.12 5.40
C THR A 168 -13.72 -0.43 4.59
N GLY A 169 -13.62 -0.06 3.31
CA GLY A 169 -12.51 -0.47 2.46
C GLY A 169 -11.16 0.04 2.96
N PHE A 170 -11.04 1.32 3.34
CA PHE A 170 -9.78 1.86 3.84
C PHE A 170 -9.41 1.29 5.20
N VAL A 171 -10.36 1.04 6.09
CA VAL A 171 -10.09 0.35 7.37
C VAL A 171 -9.61 -1.08 7.11
N ALA A 172 -10.26 -1.83 6.23
CA ALA A 172 -9.80 -3.18 5.87
C ALA A 172 -8.39 -3.16 5.27
N TYR A 173 -8.12 -2.25 4.34
CA TYR A 173 -6.79 -2.12 3.74
C TYR A 173 -5.73 -1.68 4.77
N GLY A 174 -6.09 -0.79 5.69
CA GLY A 174 -5.24 -0.38 6.81
C GLY A 174 -4.91 -1.55 7.74
N LEU A 175 -5.88 -2.38 8.13
CA LEU A 175 -5.65 -3.56 8.96
C LEU A 175 -4.67 -4.54 8.29
N PHE A 176 -4.86 -4.80 7.00
CA PHE A 176 -3.93 -5.63 6.22
C PHE A 176 -2.52 -5.03 6.18
N ASN A 177 -2.38 -3.76 5.81
CA ASN A 177 -1.09 -3.10 5.65
C ASN A 177 -0.33 -2.98 6.98
N ILE A 178 -1.00 -2.51 8.03
CA ILE A 178 -0.42 -2.38 9.38
C ILE A 178 0.00 -3.75 9.91
N GLY A 179 -0.87 -4.76 9.75
CA GLY A 179 -0.61 -6.13 10.18
C GLY A 179 0.61 -6.74 9.48
N MET A 180 0.64 -6.69 8.15
CA MET A 180 1.77 -7.17 7.35
C MET A 180 3.07 -6.40 7.64
N PHE A 181 2.98 -5.08 7.90
CA PHE A 181 4.15 -4.24 8.04
C PHE A 181 4.80 -4.28 9.43
N TRP A 182 4.03 -4.33 10.52
CA TRP A 182 4.57 -4.26 11.88
C TRP A 182 4.46 -5.55 12.71
N VAL A 183 3.59 -6.49 12.33
CA VAL A 183 3.38 -7.70 13.14
C VAL A 183 4.36 -8.79 12.73
N HIS A 184 5.38 -9.03 13.57
CA HIS A 184 6.43 -10.03 13.35
C HIS A 184 5.87 -11.45 13.13
N GLU A 185 4.80 -11.83 13.82
CA GLU A 185 4.13 -13.13 13.64
C GLU A 185 3.62 -13.30 12.20
N VAL A 186 2.91 -12.28 11.70
CA VAL A 186 2.35 -12.26 10.34
C VAL A 186 3.47 -12.31 9.31
N GLN A 187 4.56 -11.56 9.53
CA GLN A 187 5.73 -11.60 8.67
C GLN A 187 6.36 -12.99 8.64
N ARG A 188 6.51 -13.64 9.80
CA ARG A 188 7.03 -15.00 9.90
C ARG A 188 6.16 -16.00 9.13
N GLU A 189 4.85 -15.95 9.32
CA GLU A 189 3.90 -16.78 8.57
C GLU A 189 3.98 -16.53 7.06
N TYR A 190 4.17 -15.27 6.65
CA TYR A 190 4.28 -14.89 5.24
C TYR A 190 5.56 -15.43 4.61
N PHE A 191 6.71 -15.25 5.25
CA PHE A 191 8.01 -15.74 4.75
C PHE A 191 8.12 -17.26 4.81
N ALA A 192 7.40 -17.92 5.72
CA ALA A 192 7.27 -19.37 5.72
C ALA A 192 6.53 -19.89 4.46
N LYS A 193 5.50 -19.17 4.01
CA LYS A 193 4.76 -19.49 2.77
C LYS A 193 5.47 -19.03 1.49
N HIS A 194 6.30 -17.99 1.58
CA HIS A 194 7.02 -17.40 0.45
C HIS A 194 8.53 -17.34 0.72
N PRO A 195 9.25 -18.47 0.68
CA PRO A 195 10.70 -18.49 0.89
C PRO A 195 11.43 -17.57 -0.10
N GLY A 196 12.21 -16.62 0.41
CA GLY A 196 12.91 -15.62 -0.41
C GLY A 196 12.03 -14.48 -0.95
N GLY A 197 10.74 -14.48 -0.63
CA GLY A 197 9.80 -13.39 -0.89
C GLY A 197 10.19 -12.12 -0.15
N VAL A 198 9.64 -11.00 -0.60
CA VAL A 198 9.75 -9.71 0.09
C VAL A 198 8.37 -9.37 0.65
N ASN A 199 8.32 -8.67 1.78
CA ASN A 199 7.05 -8.15 2.29
C ASN A 199 6.39 -7.30 1.20
N PRO A 200 5.16 -7.62 0.76
CA PRO A 200 4.51 -6.92 -0.34
C PRO A 200 4.08 -5.50 0.05
N VAL A 201 3.96 -5.22 1.35
CA VAL A 201 3.52 -3.92 1.87
C VAL A 201 4.73 -3.01 2.10
N GLN A 202 4.68 -1.81 1.53
CA GLN A 202 5.69 -0.78 1.70
C GLN A 202 5.22 0.31 2.69
N PRO A 203 6.13 1.12 3.28
CA PRO A 203 5.76 2.16 4.23
C PRO A 203 4.70 3.13 3.67
N ASN A 204 4.81 3.52 2.40
CA ASN A 204 3.86 4.40 1.73
C ASN A 204 2.42 3.83 1.71
N ASP A 205 2.23 2.51 1.66
CA ASP A 205 0.91 1.89 1.67
C ASP A 205 0.23 2.02 3.05
N VAL A 206 1.03 1.96 4.12
CA VAL A 206 0.57 2.20 5.50
C VAL A 206 0.18 3.67 5.68
N PHE A 207 1.04 4.61 5.28
CA PHE A 207 0.73 6.03 5.40
C PHE A 207 -0.47 6.45 4.53
N PHE A 208 -0.55 5.92 3.30
CA PHE A 208 -1.68 6.15 2.40
C PHE A 208 -3.00 5.73 3.03
N THR A 209 -3.07 4.51 3.57
CA THR A 209 -4.30 3.98 4.17
C THR A 209 -4.75 4.76 5.40
N LEU A 210 -3.82 5.09 6.29
CA LEU A 210 -4.12 5.93 7.46
C LEU A 210 -4.63 7.32 7.05
N HIS A 211 -4.01 7.93 6.04
CA HIS A 211 -4.44 9.21 5.49
C HIS A 211 -5.85 9.13 4.90
N ALA A 212 -6.14 8.11 4.10
CA ALA A 212 -7.44 7.89 3.50
C ALA A 212 -8.54 7.68 4.56
N ILE A 213 -8.27 6.92 5.63
CA ILE A 213 -9.20 6.76 6.76
C ILE A 213 -9.49 8.10 7.42
N LEU A 214 -8.45 8.91 7.69
CA LEU A 214 -8.58 10.22 8.33
C LEU A 214 -9.47 11.16 7.49
N LEU A 215 -9.16 11.34 6.21
CA LEU A 215 -9.90 12.25 5.33
C LEU A 215 -11.33 11.77 5.05
N THR A 216 -11.54 10.45 4.96
CA THR A 216 -12.88 9.88 4.85
C THR A 216 -13.69 10.14 6.12
N THR A 217 -13.06 10.01 7.30
CA THR A 217 -13.70 10.32 8.59
C THR A 217 -14.05 11.80 8.71
N ILE A 218 -13.18 12.71 8.24
CA ILE A 218 -13.48 14.14 8.15
C ILE A 218 -14.69 14.38 7.25
N THR A 219 -14.76 13.70 6.10
CA THR A 219 -15.90 13.82 5.18
C THR A 219 -17.20 13.28 5.81
N ILE A 220 -17.13 12.18 6.57
CA ILE A 220 -18.27 11.66 7.34
C ILE A 220 -18.70 12.66 8.41
N PHE A 221 -17.76 13.29 9.12
CA PHE A 221 -18.05 14.33 10.09
C PHE A 221 -18.78 15.52 9.43
N GLN A 222 -18.36 15.94 8.23
CA GLN A 222 -19.08 16.94 7.46
C GLN A 222 -20.52 16.54 7.13
N CYS A 223 -20.82 15.25 6.92
CA CYS A 223 -22.18 14.76 6.71
C CYS A 223 -23.08 14.89 7.96
N PHE A 224 -22.50 15.05 9.15
CA PHE A 224 -23.25 15.36 10.38
C PHE A 224 -23.44 16.87 10.59
N CYS A 225 -22.48 17.69 10.16
CA CYS A 225 -22.47 19.13 10.42
C CYS A 225 -23.13 19.98 9.32
N TYR A 226 -23.19 19.49 8.09
CA TYR A 226 -23.66 20.26 6.92
C TYR A 226 -25.00 19.78 6.38
N GLU A 227 -25.63 20.62 5.58
CA GLU A 227 -26.93 20.33 4.96
C GLU A 227 -26.84 19.08 4.08
N ARG A 228 -27.67 18.08 4.40
CA ARG A 228 -27.65 16.74 3.79
C ARG A 228 -28.99 16.33 3.16
N GLY A 229 -30.04 17.13 3.34
CA GLY A 229 -31.40 16.77 2.96
C GLY A 229 -31.81 15.40 3.50
N ASN A 230 -32.41 14.57 2.64
CA ASN A 230 -32.90 13.23 2.98
C ASN A 230 -31.88 12.10 2.70
N GLN A 231 -30.61 12.44 2.48
CA GLN A 231 -29.57 11.44 2.19
C GLN A 231 -29.33 10.55 3.41
N LYS A 232 -29.35 9.23 3.19
CA LYS A 232 -29.13 8.21 4.21
C LYS A 232 -28.40 7.03 3.60
N VAL A 233 -27.70 6.26 4.43
CA VAL A 233 -27.14 4.98 4.02
C VAL A 233 -28.29 4.02 3.72
N SER A 234 -28.30 3.40 2.54
CA SER A 234 -29.33 2.49 2.10
C SER A 234 -29.35 1.20 2.92
N LEU A 235 -30.51 0.53 2.96
CA LEU A 235 -30.65 -0.73 3.68
C LEU A 235 -29.72 -1.80 3.12
N LEU A 236 -29.59 -1.88 1.78
CA LEU A 236 -28.68 -2.82 1.13
C LEU A 236 -27.24 -2.60 1.59
N SER A 237 -26.77 -1.35 1.62
CA SER A 237 -25.44 -1.01 2.09
C SER A 237 -25.24 -1.35 3.56
N LYS A 238 -26.24 -1.11 4.42
CA LYS A 238 -26.18 -1.55 5.83
C LYS A 238 -26.08 -3.08 5.95
N ILE A 239 -26.85 -3.84 5.17
CA ILE A 239 -26.81 -5.32 5.19
C ILE A 239 -25.44 -5.81 4.74
N LEU A 240 -24.93 -5.33 3.61
CA LEU A 240 -23.63 -5.74 3.07
C LEU A 240 -22.48 -5.41 4.02
N LEU A 241 -22.47 -4.20 4.60
CA LEU A 241 -21.46 -3.79 5.56
C LEU A 241 -21.56 -4.59 6.86
N SER A 242 -22.78 -4.79 7.39
CA SER A 242 -22.99 -5.60 8.59
C SER A 242 -22.54 -7.03 8.38
N GLY A 243 -22.87 -7.63 7.22
CA GLY A 243 -22.42 -8.97 6.85
C GLY A 243 -20.89 -9.06 6.74
N THR A 244 -20.26 -8.04 6.14
CA THR A 244 -18.78 -7.95 6.03
C THR A 244 -18.11 -7.91 7.40
N TRP A 245 -18.59 -7.06 8.30
CA TRP A 245 -18.04 -6.93 9.65
C TRP A 245 -18.37 -8.13 10.54
N LEU A 246 -19.54 -8.75 10.36
CA LEU A 246 -19.89 -10.02 11.02
C LEU A 246 -18.96 -11.14 10.57
N PHE A 247 -18.70 -11.26 9.27
CA PHE A 247 -17.73 -12.22 8.74
C PHE A 247 -16.33 -11.97 9.33
N ALA A 248 -15.87 -10.72 9.38
CA ALA A 248 -14.59 -10.38 9.98
C ALA A 248 -14.53 -10.72 11.49
N ALA A 249 -15.64 -10.56 12.22
CA ALA A 249 -15.73 -10.93 13.63
C ALA A 249 -15.72 -12.46 13.84
N VAL A 250 -16.45 -13.21 13.02
CA VAL A 250 -16.43 -14.69 13.06
C VAL A 250 -15.05 -15.22 12.70
N ALA A 251 -14.43 -14.69 11.63
CA ALA A 251 -13.08 -15.06 11.23
C ALA A 251 -12.06 -14.76 12.33
N LEU A 252 -12.22 -13.66 13.08
CA LEU A 252 -11.38 -13.35 14.24
C LEU A 252 -11.49 -14.43 15.32
N VAL A 253 -12.71 -14.87 15.65
CA VAL A 253 -12.92 -15.96 16.63
C VAL A 253 -12.22 -17.24 16.16
N VAL A 254 -12.35 -17.59 14.87
CA VAL A 254 -11.68 -18.75 14.27
C VAL A 254 -10.15 -18.64 14.33
N THR A 255 -9.60 -17.44 14.12
CA THR A 255 -8.15 -17.15 14.27
C THR A 255 -7.69 -17.29 15.72
N ILE A 256 -8.44 -16.75 16.68
CA ILE A 256 -8.13 -16.85 18.11
C ILE A 256 -8.18 -18.32 18.57
N CYS A 257 -9.08 -19.13 18.01
CA CYS A 257 -9.13 -20.57 18.23
C CYS A 257 -8.02 -21.36 17.48
N HIS A 258 -7.04 -20.68 16.87
CA HIS A 258 -5.92 -21.26 16.13
C HIS A 258 -6.33 -22.19 14.97
N LYS A 259 -7.53 -22.01 14.40
CA LYS A 259 -7.99 -22.80 13.24
C LYS A 259 -7.51 -22.22 11.91
N ILE A 260 -7.25 -20.91 11.87
CA ILE A 260 -6.59 -20.22 10.76
C ILE A 260 -5.49 -19.32 11.32
N THR A 261 -4.50 -19.00 10.49
CA THR A 261 -3.37 -18.18 10.89
C THR A 261 -3.70 -16.68 10.86
N TRP A 262 -2.89 -15.84 11.51
CA TRP A 262 -3.09 -14.39 11.49
C TRP A 262 -2.94 -13.81 10.09
N LEU A 263 -2.03 -14.34 9.28
CA LEU A 263 -1.86 -13.98 7.88
C LEU A 263 -3.12 -14.28 7.06
N THR A 264 -3.73 -15.45 7.23
CA THR A 264 -4.99 -15.79 6.52
C THR A 264 -6.10 -14.82 6.91
N TYR A 265 -6.20 -14.47 8.19
CA TYR A 265 -7.17 -13.47 8.66
C TYR A 265 -6.95 -12.10 8.02
N LEU A 266 -5.69 -11.65 7.90
CA LEU A 266 -5.37 -10.39 7.25
C LEU A 266 -5.64 -10.42 5.74
N TYR A 267 -5.43 -11.55 5.06
CA TYR A 267 -5.80 -11.68 3.65
C TYR A 267 -7.30 -11.49 3.40
N TYR A 268 -8.17 -11.89 4.33
CA TYR A 268 -9.59 -11.59 4.22
C TYR A 268 -9.86 -10.09 4.14
N PHE A 269 -9.15 -9.25 4.89
CA PHE A 269 -9.28 -7.80 4.77
C PHE A 269 -8.80 -7.26 3.42
N SER A 270 -7.73 -7.84 2.84
CA SER A 270 -7.31 -7.52 1.47
C SER A 270 -8.43 -7.84 0.46
N TYR A 271 -9.11 -8.99 0.59
CA TYR A 271 -10.22 -9.34 -0.29
C TYR A 271 -11.45 -8.47 -0.08
N ILE A 272 -11.77 -8.13 1.17
CA ILE A 272 -12.84 -7.16 1.50
C ILE A 272 -12.56 -5.83 0.81
N LYS A 273 -11.30 -5.33 0.83
CA LYS A 273 -10.92 -4.10 0.13
C LYS A 273 -11.22 -4.17 -1.36
N ILE A 274 -10.87 -5.26 -2.03
CA ILE A 274 -11.15 -5.43 -3.46
C ILE A 274 -12.67 -5.45 -3.70
N GLY A 275 -13.41 -6.25 -2.92
CA GLY A 275 -14.87 -6.36 -3.04
C GLY A 275 -15.57 -5.03 -2.85
N VAL A 276 -15.19 -4.27 -1.83
CA VAL A 276 -15.67 -2.89 -1.60
C VAL A 276 -15.34 -2.00 -2.79
N THR A 277 -14.14 -2.09 -3.37
CA THR A 277 -13.73 -1.25 -4.51
C THR A 277 -14.59 -1.50 -5.74
N LEU A 278 -15.02 -2.75 -5.98
CA LEU A 278 -15.92 -3.10 -7.09
C LEU A 278 -17.31 -2.48 -6.96
N ILE A 279 -17.85 -2.39 -5.74
CA ILE A 279 -19.24 -1.97 -5.52
C ILE A 279 -19.39 -0.50 -5.12
N LYS A 280 -18.37 0.11 -4.50
CA LYS A 280 -18.49 1.41 -3.82
C LYS A 280 -18.95 2.55 -4.72
N TYR A 281 -18.59 2.49 -6.01
CA TYR A 281 -18.88 3.53 -6.99
C TYR A 281 -20.32 3.47 -7.53
N ILE A 282 -20.97 2.30 -7.46
CA ILE A 282 -22.32 2.06 -8.01
C ILE A 282 -23.37 3.02 -7.42
N PRO A 283 -23.46 3.23 -6.08
CA PRO A 283 -24.44 4.14 -5.50
C PRO A 283 -24.28 5.60 -5.98
N GLN A 284 -23.03 6.07 -6.14
CA GLN A 284 -22.77 7.42 -6.63
C GLN A 284 -23.13 7.54 -8.12
N ALA A 285 -22.76 6.56 -8.93
CA ALA A 285 -23.10 6.48 -10.35
C ALA A 285 -24.62 6.53 -10.56
N TRP A 286 -25.37 5.74 -9.78
CA TRP A 286 -26.83 5.72 -9.79
C TRP A 286 -27.45 7.04 -9.32
N MET A 287 -26.90 7.66 -8.27
CA MET A 287 -27.40 8.94 -7.78
C MET A 287 -27.20 10.06 -8.81
N ASN A 288 -26.05 10.11 -9.48
CA ASN A 288 -25.79 11.06 -10.57
C ASN A 288 -26.77 10.84 -11.72
N TYR A 289 -27.04 9.57 -12.08
CA TYR A 289 -28.04 9.23 -13.09
C TYR A 289 -29.45 9.67 -12.68
N ARG A 290 -29.91 9.33 -11.47
CA ARG A 290 -31.26 9.71 -11.01
C ARG A 290 -31.45 11.23 -10.94
N ARG A 291 -30.42 11.98 -10.57
CA ARG A 291 -30.44 13.45 -10.49
C ARG A 291 -30.20 14.13 -11.83
N GLN A 292 -29.74 13.39 -12.85
CA GLN A 292 -29.20 13.93 -14.10
C GLN A 292 -28.20 15.08 -13.84
N SER A 293 -27.45 14.99 -12.75
CA SER A 293 -26.59 16.07 -12.25
C SER A 293 -25.46 15.51 -11.40
N THR A 294 -24.26 16.05 -11.60
CA THR A 294 -23.06 15.74 -10.81
C THR A 294 -22.76 16.85 -9.79
N VAL A 295 -23.65 17.82 -9.61
CA VAL A 295 -23.45 18.90 -8.63
C VAL A 295 -23.35 18.32 -7.22
N GLY A 296 -22.25 18.66 -6.55
CA GLY A 296 -21.87 18.20 -5.21
C GLY A 296 -20.98 16.95 -5.18
N TRP A 297 -20.66 16.41 -6.34
CA TRP A 297 -19.65 15.39 -6.53
C TRP A 297 -18.39 16.02 -7.13
N SER A 298 -17.26 15.91 -6.43
CA SER A 298 -16.02 16.55 -6.88
C SER A 298 -15.40 15.81 -8.05
N ILE A 299 -15.49 16.39 -9.25
CA ILE A 299 -14.80 15.85 -10.43
C ILE A 299 -13.26 15.89 -10.27
N GLY A 300 -12.73 16.84 -9.50
CA GLY A 300 -11.30 16.93 -9.22
C GLY A 300 -10.78 15.71 -8.45
N ASN A 301 -11.58 15.14 -7.54
CA ASN A 301 -11.27 13.86 -6.89
C ASN A 301 -11.12 12.75 -7.92
N ILE A 302 -12.09 12.61 -8.84
CA ILE A 302 -12.10 11.58 -9.90
C ILE A 302 -10.91 11.71 -10.83
N LEU A 303 -10.55 12.93 -11.26
CA LEU A 303 -9.40 13.13 -12.15
C LEU A 303 -8.08 12.73 -11.48
N LEU A 304 -7.94 13.02 -10.18
CA LEU A 304 -6.76 12.62 -9.41
C LEU A 304 -6.75 11.12 -9.12
N ASP A 305 -7.91 10.49 -8.87
CA ASP A 305 -8.05 9.05 -8.71
C ASP A 305 -7.66 8.31 -10.00
N PHE A 306 -8.14 8.79 -11.16
CA PHE A 306 -7.78 8.27 -12.48
C PHE A 306 -6.27 8.39 -12.74
N THR A 307 -5.69 9.55 -12.40
CA THR A 307 -4.24 9.79 -12.56
C THR A 307 -3.44 8.84 -11.69
N GLY A 308 -3.83 8.67 -10.42
CA GLY A 308 -3.19 7.74 -9.50
C GLY A 308 -3.31 6.29 -9.96
N GLY A 309 -4.51 5.87 -10.38
CA GLY A 309 -4.75 4.53 -10.93
C GLY A 309 -3.91 4.24 -12.17
N SER A 310 -3.86 5.18 -13.11
CA SER A 310 -3.11 5.03 -14.37
C SER A 310 -1.60 4.93 -14.10
N LEU A 311 -1.06 5.81 -13.26
CA LEU A 311 0.35 5.81 -12.88
C LEU A 311 0.72 4.56 -12.06
N SER A 312 -0.18 4.06 -11.21
CA SER A 312 0.02 2.82 -10.45
C SER A 312 0.12 1.60 -11.38
N ILE A 313 -0.78 1.48 -12.36
CA ILE A 313 -0.69 0.40 -13.37
C ILE A 313 0.57 0.53 -14.20
N LEU A 314 0.91 1.75 -14.67
CA LEU A 314 2.14 1.99 -15.42
C LEU A 314 3.37 1.55 -14.62
N GLN A 315 3.44 1.90 -13.32
CA GLN A 315 4.51 1.44 -12.42
C GLN A 315 4.62 -0.09 -12.44
N MET A 316 3.50 -0.81 -12.33
CA MET A 316 3.53 -2.27 -12.32
C MET A 316 4.07 -2.85 -13.62
N PHE A 317 3.69 -2.29 -14.77
CA PHE A 317 4.25 -2.70 -16.07
C PHE A 317 5.75 -2.42 -16.19
N LEU A 318 6.21 -1.24 -15.79
CA LEU A 318 7.63 -0.90 -15.82
C LEU A 318 8.44 -1.77 -14.86
N LEU A 319 7.90 -2.08 -13.68
CA LEU A 319 8.53 -2.96 -12.71
C LEU A 319 8.64 -4.39 -13.26
N ALA A 320 7.55 -4.94 -13.79
CA ALA A 320 7.54 -6.29 -14.36
C ALA A 320 8.50 -6.43 -15.52
N TYR A 321 8.50 -5.45 -16.43
CA TYR A 321 9.45 -5.39 -17.54
C TYR A 321 10.89 -5.33 -17.01
N ASN A 322 11.21 -4.40 -16.10
CA ASN A 322 12.59 -4.21 -15.64
C ASN A 322 13.17 -5.39 -14.84
N ASN A 323 12.30 -6.26 -14.30
CA ASN A 323 12.68 -7.42 -13.49
C ASN A 323 12.39 -8.76 -14.18
N ASP A 324 11.92 -8.76 -15.43
CA ASP A 324 11.43 -9.94 -16.17
C ASP A 324 10.45 -10.80 -15.35
N ASP A 325 9.56 -10.14 -14.62
CA ASP A 325 8.65 -10.75 -13.65
C ASP A 325 7.19 -10.35 -13.90
N TRP A 326 6.69 -10.78 -15.06
CA TRP A 326 5.30 -10.57 -15.48
C TRP A 326 4.28 -11.30 -14.61
N LYS A 327 4.68 -12.42 -13.99
CA LYS A 327 3.82 -13.18 -13.09
C LYS A 327 3.50 -12.40 -11.82
N SER A 328 4.44 -11.58 -11.34
CA SER A 328 4.22 -10.72 -10.17
C SER A 328 3.18 -9.62 -10.40
N ILE A 329 2.84 -9.23 -11.64
CA ILE A 329 1.71 -8.31 -11.89
C ILE A 329 0.40 -8.94 -11.40
N PHE A 330 0.21 -10.23 -11.71
CA PHE A 330 -0.97 -10.98 -11.28
C PHE A 330 -0.83 -11.49 -9.84
N GLY A 331 0.39 -11.61 -9.32
CA GLY A 331 0.68 -11.94 -7.92
C GLY A 331 0.24 -10.83 -6.95
N ASP A 332 0.42 -9.56 -7.32
CA ASP A 332 -0.15 -8.40 -6.61
C ASP A 332 -1.51 -8.00 -7.21
N PHE A 333 -2.41 -8.97 -7.26
CA PHE A 333 -3.75 -8.83 -7.82
C PHE A 333 -4.53 -7.66 -7.19
N THR A 334 -4.28 -7.38 -5.91
CA THR A 334 -4.93 -6.29 -5.18
C THR A 334 -4.56 -4.93 -5.76
N LYS A 335 -3.27 -4.65 -6.00
CA LYS A 335 -2.84 -3.35 -6.51
C LYS A 335 -3.22 -3.12 -7.97
N PHE A 336 -3.01 -4.13 -8.81
CA PHE A 336 -3.44 -4.06 -10.21
C PHE A 336 -4.97 -3.90 -10.31
N GLY A 337 -5.72 -4.71 -9.56
CA GLY A 337 -7.17 -4.65 -9.51
C GLY A 337 -7.68 -3.30 -9.00
N LEU A 338 -7.08 -2.75 -7.94
CA LEU A 338 -7.41 -1.44 -7.40
C LEU A 338 -7.28 -0.34 -8.46
N GLY A 339 -6.16 -0.30 -9.18
CA GLY A 339 -5.94 0.66 -10.25
C GLY A 339 -6.92 0.49 -11.41
N ALA A 340 -7.12 -0.74 -11.88
CA ALA A 340 -7.96 -1.01 -13.06
C ALA A 340 -9.43 -0.70 -12.81
N ILE A 341 -9.96 -1.11 -11.64
CA ILE A 341 -11.34 -0.84 -11.25
C ILE A 341 -11.55 0.67 -11.06
N SER A 342 -10.60 1.38 -10.45
CA SER A 342 -10.66 2.84 -10.30
C SER A 342 -10.78 3.51 -11.65
N ILE A 343 -9.84 3.26 -12.57
CA ILE A 343 -9.82 3.86 -13.91
C ILE A 343 -11.15 3.65 -14.64
N LEU A 344 -11.71 2.44 -14.58
CA LEU A 344 -12.99 2.12 -15.22
C LEU A 344 -14.13 2.99 -14.70
N PHE A 345 -14.28 3.10 -13.37
CA PHE A 345 -15.31 3.94 -12.78
C PHE A 345 -15.02 5.44 -12.96
N ASP A 346 -13.76 5.84 -12.96
CA ASP A 346 -13.38 7.23 -13.16
C ASP A 346 -13.73 7.70 -14.57
N VAL A 347 -13.46 6.89 -15.60
CA VAL A 347 -13.93 7.12 -16.98
C VAL A 347 -15.45 7.24 -17.01
N PHE A 348 -16.17 6.34 -16.34
CA PHE A 348 -17.62 6.43 -16.24
C PHE A 348 -18.09 7.76 -15.61
N PHE A 349 -17.47 8.22 -14.52
CA PHE A 349 -17.83 9.50 -13.90
C PHE A 349 -17.44 10.71 -14.74
N MET A 350 -16.31 10.66 -15.45
CA MET A 350 -15.92 11.69 -16.42
C MET A 350 -16.95 11.81 -17.54
N VAL A 351 -17.44 10.68 -18.07
CA VAL A 351 -18.53 10.67 -19.06
C VAL A 351 -19.82 11.26 -18.47
N GLN A 352 -20.21 10.86 -17.25
CA GLN A 352 -21.37 11.47 -16.59
C GLN A 352 -21.22 12.98 -16.43
N HIS A 353 -20.04 13.46 -16.03
CA HIS A 353 -19.83 14.87 -15.73
C HIS A 353 -19.68 15.74 -16.98
N TYR A 354 -18.85 15.34 -17.95
CA TYR A 354 -18.50 16.16 -19.12
C TYR A 354 -19.39 15.92 -20.33
N CYS A 355 -19.91 14.70 -20.52
CA CYS A 355 -20.68 14.35 -21.72
C CYS A 355 -22.20 14.36 -21.48
N LEU A 356 -22.66 13.84 -20.34
CA LEU A 356 -24.10 13.64 -20.09
C LEU A 356 -24.74 14.78 -19.30
N TYR A 357 -24.10 15.22 -18.22
CA TYR A 357 -24.69 16.16 -17.25
C TYR A 357 -23.92 17.49 -17.17
N GLY A 358 -23.04 17.75 -18.15
CA GLY A 358 -22.23 18.96 -18.24
C GLY A 358 -22.97 20.11 -18.94
N SER A 359 -23.02 21.26 -18.28
CA SER A 359 -23.29 22.57 -18.90
C SER A 359 -24.71 22.89 -19.39
N LYS A 360 -25.76 22.46 -18.68
CA LYS A 360 -27.01 23.25 -18.62
C LYS A 360 -27.31 23.57 -17.17
N HIS A 361 -27.39 24.86 -16.85
CA HIS A 361 -27.83 25.38 -15.55
C HIS A 361 -29.19 24.79 -15.16
N GLN A 362 -29.23 23.59 -14.59
CA GLN A 362 -30.43 23.08 -13.96
C GLN A 362 -30.36 23.41 -12.47
N ARG A 363 -31.28 24.30 -12.09
CA ARG A 363 -31.64 24.58 -10.70
C ARG A 363 -31.74 23.27 -9.94
N TYR A 364 -31.16 23.30 -8.76
CA TYR A 364 -31.12 22.20 -7.81
C TYR A 364 -32.54 21.71 -7.47
N GLU A 365 -32.94 20.55 -7.99
CA GLU A 365 -34.14 19.85 -7.54
C GLU A 365 -33.79 18.92 -6.37
N VAL A 366 -34.35 19.22 -5.20
CA VAL A 366 -34.38 18.29 -4.07
C VAL A 366 -35.30 17.15 -4.47
N ILE A 367 -34.76 15.96 -4.68
CA ILE A 367 -35.60 14.77 -4.90
C ILE A 367 -36.32 14.47 -3.58
N VAL A 368 -37.58 14.89 -3.50
CA VAL A 368 -38.52 14.46 -2.46
C VAL A 368 -39.03 13.09 -2.90
N GLU A 369 -38.73 12.03 -2.15
CA GLU A 369 -39.42 10.74 -2.34
C GLU A 369 -40.86 10.86 -1.82
N SER A 370 -41.77 11.42 -2.63
CA SER A 370 -43.21 11.26 -2.42
C SER A 370 -43.69 10.01 -3.16
N ARG A 371 -44.51 9.19 -2.48
CA ARG A 371 -45.13 7.99 -3.06
C ARG A 371 -46.35 8.30 -3.93
N ASP A 372 -46.70 9.58 -4.06
CA ASP A 372 -47.91 10.04 -4.72
C ASP A 372 -47.59 11.04 -5.84
N PRO A 373 -47.92 10.75 -7.12
CA PRO A 373 -47.61 11.60 -8.27
C PRO A 373 -48.22 13.01 -8.19
N LYS A 374 -49.31 13.18 -7.45
CA LYS A 374 -50.00 14.49 -7.31
C LYS A 374 -49.29 15.44 -6.34
N GLU A 375 -48.58 14.92 -5.35
CA GLU A 375 -47.85 15.73 -4.36
C GLU A 375 -46.58 16.38 -4.96
N HIS A 376 -46.10 15.85 -6.09
CA HIS A 376 -44.92 16.35 -6.82
C HIS A 376 -45.18 17.70 -7.51
N SER A 377 -46.42 17.98 -7.92
CA SER A 377 -46.79 19.24 -8.58
C SER A 377 -46.91 20.39 -7.57
N ASP A 378 -47.54 20.13 -6.42
CA ASP A 378 -47.86 21.19 -5.45
C ASP A 378 -46.64 21.60 -4.60
N LYS A 379 -45.73 20.66 -4.29
CA LYS A 379 -44.45 20.99 -3.62
C LYS A 379 -43.45 21.66 -4.55
N ALA A 380 -43.45 21.33 -5.84
CA ALA A 380 -42.68 22.07 -6.83
C ALA A 380 -43.15 23.52 -6.90
N LEU A 381 -44.47 23.75 -7.00
CA LEU A 381 -45.08 25.10 -7.05
C LEU A 381 -44.85 25.93 -5.77
N ASN A 382 -44.88 25.32 -4.58
CA ASN A 382 -44.69 26.04 -3.32
C ASN A 382 -43.21 26.37 -2.99
N SER A 383 -42.24 25.80 -3.72
CA SER A 383 -40.83 26.21 -3.61
C SER A 383 -40.50 27.49 -4.39
N TYR A 384 -41.44 28.01 -5.19
CA TYR A 384 -41.32 29.28 -5.93
C TYR A 384 -41.56 30.53 -5.04
N GLY A 385 -41.35 30.42 -3.73
CA GLY A 385 -41.41 31.53 -2.78
C GLY A 385 -40.17 32.43 -2.86
N ALA A 386 -40.28 33.48 -3.68
CA ALA A 386 -39.67 34.81 -3.56
C ALA A 386 -38.23 34.92 -3.00
N VAL A 387 -37.29 35.15 -3.93
CA VAL A 387 -36.26 36.18 -3.71
C VAL A 387 -36.38 37.13 -4.89
N HIS A 388 -37.04 38.27 -4.65
CA HIS A 388 -37.10 39.42 -5.55
C HIS A 388 -35.89 40.34 -5.29
N PRO A 389 -35.59 41.25 -6.24
CA PRO A 389 -34.26 41.43 -6.86
C PRO A 389 -33.17 42.07 -6.00
#